data_AF-A0A1G9SBK3-F1
#
_entry.id   AF-A0A1G9SBK3-F1
#
_cell.length_a   1.000
_cell.length_b   1.000
_cell.length_c   1.000
_cell.angle_alpha   90.00
_cell.angle_beta   90.00
_cell.angle_gamma   90.00
#
_symmetry.space_group_name_H-M   'P 1'
#
loop_
_entity.id
_entity.type
_entity.pdbx_description
1 polymer ?
#
loop_
_entity_poly.entity_id
_entity_poly.type
_entity_poly.pdbx_seq_one_letter_code
_entity_poly.pdbx_strand_id
1 'polypeptide(L)' 'MDGKGRALDNIFIERLWKSVKYEHIYLYVYEDGISLYKGLEKYFTFYNEERLHQSLGYKTPNEIYCRNAA' A
#
# COMPACT_ATOMS: atom_id res chain seq x y z
N MET A 1 18.59 -14.33 20.22
CA MET A 1 18.45 -13.15 19.35
C MET A 1 17.09 -13.25 18.70
N ASP A 2 16.15 -12.52 19.30
CA ASP A 2 14.74 -12.53 19.01
C ASP A 2 14.62 -11.69 17.74
N GLY A 3 14.30 -12.31 16.61
CA GLY A 3 14.48 -11.76 15.26
C GLY A 3 13.66 -10.53 14.87
N LYS A 4 13.41 -9.60 15.80
CA LYS A 4 12.83 -8.27 15.60
C LYS A 4 13.83 -7.35 14.90
N GLY A 5 13.35 -6.62 13.89
CA GLY A 5 14.13 -5.58 13.21
C GLY A 5 14.97 -6.10 12.04
N ARG A 6 14.62 -7.24 11.45
CA ARG A 6 15.30 -7.73 10.24
C ARG A 6 14.81 -6.93 9.03
N ALA A 7 15.67 -6.77 8.04
CA ALA A 7 15.31 -6.16 6.76
C ALA A 7 14.09 -6.84 6.10
N LEU A 8 13.94 -8.16 6.30
CA LEU A 8 12.78 -8.93 5.82
C LEU A 8 11.46 -8.52 6.48
N ASP A 9 11.50 -8.01 7.71
CA ASP A 9 10.29 -7.58 8.40
C ASP A 9 9.78 -6.24 7.81
N ASN A 10 10.68 -5.40 7.28
CA ASN A 10 10.35 -4.08 6.71
C ASN A 10 10.11 -4.09 5.20
N ILE A 11 10.56 -5.13 4.48
CA ILE A 11 10.55 -5.17 3.01
C ILE A 11 9.16 -4.92 2.39
N PHE A 12 8.09 -5.37 3.06
CA PHE A 12 6.72 -5.18 2.59
C PHE A 12 6.28 -3.71 2.69
N ILE A 13 6.59 -3.06 3.81
CA ILE A 13 6.28 -1.65 4.05
C ILE A 13 7.11 -0.76 3.13
N GLU A 14 8.39 -1.07 2.92
CA GLU A 14 9.25 -0.34 1.98
C GLU A 14 8.71 -0.41 0.55
N ARG A 15 8.28 -1.59 0.11
CA ARG A 15 7.70 -1.80 -1.22
C ARG A 15 6.39 -1.01 -1.39
N LEU A 16 5.53 -1.03 -0.37
CA LEU A 16 4.31 -0.23 -0.35
C LEU A 16 4.62 1.26 -0.52
N TRP A 17 5.53 1.80 0.29
CA TRP A 17 5.91 3.21 0.23
C TRP A 17 6.56 3.61 -1.09
N LYS A 18 7.30 2.70 -1.74
CA LYS A 18 7.80 2.94 -3.08
C LYS A 18 6.66 3.15 -4.07
N SER A 19 5.65 2.28 -4.08
CA SER A 19 4.49 2.43 -4.97
C SER A 19 3.71 3.71 -4.66
N VAL A 20 3.39 3.98 -3.39
CA VAL A 20 2.68 5.22 -2.98
C VAL A 20 3.42 6.48 -3.46
N LYS A 21 4.75 6.52 -3.33
CA LYS A 21 5.53 7.68 -3.76
C LYS A 21 5.51 7.86 -5.27
N TYR A 22 5.84 6.81 -6.03
CA TYR A 22 6.02 6.93 -7.48
C TYR A 22 4.71 7.01 -8.26
N GLU A 23 3.68 6.32 -7.79
CA GLU A 23 2.40 6.21 -8.50
C GLU A 23 1.39 7.26 -8.03
N HIS A 24 1.68 7.98 -6.94
CA HIS A 24 0.77 8.98 -6.39
C HIS A 24 1.49 10.26 -5.95
N ILE A 25 2.24 10.24 -4.85
CA ILE A 25 2.77 11.48 -4.24
C ILE A 25 3.64 12.31 -5.21
N TYR A 26 4.44 11.67 -6.07
CA TYR A 26 5.27 12.38 -7.04
C TYR A 26 4.51 12.86 -8.27
N LEU A 27 3.31 12.33 -8.53
CA LEU A 27 2.44 12.75 -9.63
C LEU A 27 1.47 13.85 -9.21
N TYR A 28 1.04 13.84 -7.94
CA TYR A 28 0.10 14.81 -7.39
C TYR A 28 0.84 15.78 -6.47
N VAL A 29 0.96 17.03 -6.91
CA VAL A 29 1.49 18.13 -6.08
C VAL A 29 0.37 18.59 -5.14
N TYR A 30 0.52 18.31 -3.84
CA TYR A 30 -0.41 18.73 -2.81
C TYR A 30 0.03 20.05 -2.18
N GLU A 31 -0.92 20.97 -2.00
CA GLU A 31 -0.67 22.30 -1.42
C GLU A 31 -0.57 22.25 0.11
N ASP A 32 -1.30 21.31 0.72
CA ASP A 32 -1.39 21.18 2.18
C ASP A 32 -1.61 19.73 2.64
N GLY A 33 -1.44 19.48 3.94
CA GLY A 33 -1.56 18.15 4.53
C GLY A 33 -2.96 17.54 4.48
N ILE A 34 -4.03 18.35 4.47
CA ILE A 34 -5.42 17.86 4.35
C ILE A 34 -5.66 17.35 2.93
N SER A 35 -5.19 18.09 1.92
CA SER A 35 -5.27 17.67 0.52
C SER A 35 -4.50 16.38 0.27
N LEU A 36 -3.29 16.26 0.85
CA LEU A 36 -2.48 15.05 0.81
C LEU A 36 -3.19 13.87 1.47
N TYR A 37 -3.78 14.07 2.66
CA TYR A 37 -4.49 13.02 3.38
C TYR A 37 -5.66 12.45 2.55
N LYS A 38 -6.48 13.32 1.97
CA LYS A 38 -7.58 12.92 1.08
C LYS A 38 -7.09 12.22 -0.18
N GLY A 39 -5.95 12.64 -0.72
CA GLY A 39 -5.29 11.97 -1.84
C GLY A 39 -4.88 10.54 -1.48
N LEU A 40 -4.16 10.40 -0.37
CA LEU A 40 -3.71 9.12 0.14
C LEU A 40 -4.88 8.19 0.47
N GLU A 41 -5.95 8.69 1.08
CA GLU A 41 -7.17 7.91 1.34
C GLU A 41 -7.69 7.28 0.05
N LYS A 42 -7.87 8.09 -1.01
CA LYS A 42 -8.30 7.59 -2.33
C LYS A 42 -7.32 6.58 -2.92
N TYR A 43 -6.01 6.85 -2.83
CA TYR A 43 -4.99 5.94 -3.35
C TYR A 43 -5.02 4.59 -2.61
N PHE A 44 -5.18 4.60 -1.29
CA PHE A 44 -5.23 3.36 -0.50
C PHE A 44 -6.53 2.58 -0.71
N THR A 45 -7.67 3.25 -0.92
CA THR A 45 -8.90 2.58 -1.37
C THR A 45 -8.66 1.86 -2.70
N PHE A 46 -8.14 2.57 -3.72
CA PHE A 46 -7.78 1.95 -5.00
C PHE A 46 -6.79 0.78 -4.84
N TYR A 47 -5.71 0.99 -4.08
CA TYR A 47 -4.67 -0.02 -3.88
C TYR A 47 -5.22 -1.29 -3.22
N ASN A 48 -6.11 -1.15 -2.23
CA ASN A 48 -6.62 -2.29 -1.47
C ASN A 48 -7.82 -2.97 -2.12
N GLU A 49 -8.69 -2.23 -2.81
CA GLU A 49 -9.98 -2.70 -3.28
C GLU A 49 -10.05 -2.94 -4.78
N GLU A 50 -9.19 -2.30 -5.58
CA GLU A 50 -9.27 -2.33 -7.05
C GLU A 50 -8.00 -2.86 -7.71
N ARG A 51 -6.82 -2.56 -7.15
CA ARG A 51 -5.54 -2.94 -7.74
C ARG A 51 -5.31 -4.44 -7.66
N LEU A 52 -5.19 -5.08 -8.83
CA LEU A 52 -4.79 -6.48 -8.92
C LEU A 52 -3.27 -6.63 -8.75
N HIS A 53 -2.86 -7.60 -7.93
CA HIS A 53 -1.45 -7.92 -7.73
C HIS A 53 -1.11 -9.31 -8.29
N GLN A 54 -0.14 -9.38 -9.21
CA GLN A 54 0.32 -10.66 -9.77
C GLN A 54 0.79 -11.62 -8.67
N SER A 55 1.49 -11.12 -7.65
CA SER A 55 1.94 -11.92 -6.50
C SER A 55 0.79 -12.48 -5.66
N LEU A 56 -0.41 -11.93 -5.79
CA LEU A 56 -1.64 -12.38 -5.10
C LEU A 56 -2.54 -13.22 -6.04
N GLY A 57 -2.04 -13.62 -7.21
CA GLY A 57 -2.82 -14.35 -8.20
C GLY A 57 -3.89 -13.47 -8.86
N TYR A 58 -3.55 -12.21 -9.14
CA TYR A 58 -4.46 -11.19 -9.70
C TYR A 58 -5.70 -10.95 -8.84
N LYS A 59 -5.52 -10.99 -7.52
CA LYS A 59 -6.49 -10.55 -6.52
C LYS A 59 -6.06 -9.24 -5.88
N THR A 60 -7.00 -8.58 -5.24
CA THR A 60 -6.76 -7.35 -4.47
C THR A 60 -6.27 -7.70 -3.06
N PRO A 61 -5.54 -6.78 -2.39
CA PRO A 61 -5.11 -7.00 -1.01
C PRO A 61 -6.29 -7.28 -0.08
N ASN A 62 -7.43 -6.61 -0.27
CA ASN A 62 -8.62 -6.81 0.55
C ASN A 62 -9.21 -8.22 0.37
N GLU A 63 -9.28 -8.74 -0.86
CA GLU A 63 -9.77 -10.11 -1.11
C GLU A 63 -8.93 -11.18 -0.39
N ILE A 64 -7.61 -11.01 -0.35
CA ILE A 64 -6.70 -11.91 0.35
C ILE A 64 -6.85 -11.78 1.86
N TYR A 65 -6.95 -10.55 2.37
CA TYR A 65 -7.11 -10.30 3.80
C TYR A 65 -8.41 -10.88 4.33
N CYS A 66 -9.55 -10.57 3.69
CA CYS A 66 -10.86 -11.09 4.10
C CYS A 66 -10.94 -12.62 4.02
N ARG A 67 -10.26 -13.25 3.05
CA ARG A 67 -10.18 -14.71 2.97
C ARG A 67 -9.45 -15.34 4.14
N ASN A 68 -8.37 -14.72 4.61
CA ASN A 68 -7.55 -15.25 5.70
C ASN A 68 -8.13 -14.93 7.08
N ALA A 69 -9.10 -14.01 7.16
CA ALA A 69 -9.82 -13.65 8.38
C ALA A 69 -11.07 -14.53 8.64
N ALA A 70 -11.44 -15.40 7.70
CA ALA A 70 -12.53 -16.37 7.79
C ALA A 70 -12.00 -17.76 8.12
#